data_AF-A0A147B6V7-F1
#
_entry.id   AF-A0A147B6V7-F1
#
_cell.length_a   1.000
_cell.length_b   1.000
_cell.length_c   1.000
_cell.angle_alpha   90.00
_cell.angle_beta   90.00
_cell.angle_gamma   90.00
#
_symmetry.space_group_name_H-M   'P 1'
#
loop_
_entity.id
_entity.type
_entity.pdbx_description
1 polymer ?
#
loop_
_entity_poly.entity_id
_entity_poly.type
_entity_poly.pdbx_seq_one_letter_code
_entity_poly.pdbx_strand_id
1 'polypeptide(L)' 'RATFMTTSVLELLEKNYKVFCSVENVSIPSDFSMKNKVEEILSQGGFADKRARVMDIDDFLALLSLFNSNGVHFS' A
#
# COMPACT_ATOMS: atom_id res chain seq x y z
N ARG A 1 -10.91 3.90 11.18
CA ARG A 1 -9.65 4.06 10.43
C ARG A 1 -9.12 2.68 10.12
N ALA A 2 -8.80 2.41 8.86
CA ALA A 2 -8.37 1.08 8.42
C ALA A 2 -7.06 0.67 9.12
N THR A 3 -6.94 -0.60 9.48
CA THR A 3 -5.82 -1.22 10.22
C THR A 3 -4.47 -1.12 9.49
N PHE A 4 -4.48 -0.71 8.22
CA PHE A 4 -3.30 -0.47 7.40
C PHE A 4 -2.39 0.68 7.90
N MET A 5 -2.90 1.56 8.75
CA MET A 5 -2.13 2.69 9.31
C MET A 5 -1.38 2.35 10.59
N THR A 6 -1.27 1.07 10.94
CA THR A 6 -0.47 0.64 12.08
C THR A 6 1.01 0.75 11.74
N THR A 7 1.82 1.24 12.68
CA THR A 7 3.26 1.48 12.48
C THR A 7 3.97 0.22 11.94
N SER A 8 3.65 -0.95 12.48
CA SER A 8 4.23 -2.23 12.08
C SER A 8 3.94 -2.59 10.62
N VAL A 9 2.73 -2.30 10.13
CA VAL A 9 2.36 -2.57 8.73
C VAL A 9 3.04 -1.56 7.80
N LEU A 10 3.12 -0.30 8.19
CA LEU A 10 3.83 0.72 7.42
C LEU A 10 5.32 0.41 7.29
N GLU A 11 5.97 -0.02 8.37
CA GLU A 11 7.39 -0.44 8.38
C GLU A 11 7.64 -1.66 7.48
N LEU A 12 6.75 -2.66 7.53
CA LEU A 12 6.81 -3.83 6.65
C LEU A 12 6.69 -3.41 5.17
N LEU A 13 5.67 -2.62 4.85
CA LEU A 13 5.43 -2.14 3.48
C LEU A 13 6.61 -1.30 2.98
N GLU A 14 7.16 -0.42 3.81
CA GLU A 14 8.32 0.40 3.46
C GLU A 14 9.54 -0.46 3.14
N LYS A 15 9.81 -1.48 3.95
CA LYS A 15 10.92 -2.41 3.70
C LYS A 15 10.73 -3.14 2.37
N ASN A 16 9.52 -3.63 2.09
CA ASN A 16 9.22 -4.37 0.86
C ASN A 16 9.28 -3.47 -0.38
N TYR A 17 8.78 -2.25 -0.26
CA TYR A 17 8.86 -1.26 -1.33
C TYR A 17 10.30 -0.86 -1.64
N LYS A 18 11.16 -0.73 -0.63
CA LYS A 18 12.61 -0.52 -0.82
C LYS A 18 13.27 -1.66 -1.60
N VAL A 19 12.89 -2.91 -1.32
CA VAL A 19 13.36 -4.07 -2.07
C VAL A 19 12.87 -4.01 -3.53
N PHE A 20 11.58 -3.73 -3.74
CA PHE A 20 11.01 -3.57 -5.09
C PHE A 20 11.72 -2.49 -5.90
N CYS A 21 11.89 -1.29 -5.32
CA CYS A 21 12.61 -0.19 -5.97
C CYS A 21 14.07 -0.54 -6.30
N SER A 22 14.72 -1.35 -5.46
CA SER A 22 16.08 -1.84 -5.71
C SER A 22 16.14 -2.81 -6.90
N VAL A 23 15.09 -3.60 -7.12
CA VAL A 23 14.98 -4.55 -8.25
C VAL A 23 14.63 -3.82 -9.55
N GLU A 24 13.69 -2.88 -9.50
CA GLU A 24 13.21 -2.10 -10.66
C GLU A 24 14.12 -0.90 -11.00
N ASN A 25 15.23 -0.70 -10.28
CA ASN A 25 16.11 0.49 -10.39
C ASN A 25 15.36 1.83 -10.25
N VAL A 26 14.30 1.86 -9.44
CA VAL A 26 13.55 3.09 -9.15
C VAL A 26 14.22 3.81 -7.99
N SER A 27 14.65 5.04 -8.22
CA SER A 27 15.17 5.91 -7.16
C SER A 27 14.02 6.32 -6.22
N ILE A 28 14.17 6.01 -4.93
CA ILE A 28 13.23 6.49 -3.90
C ILE A 28 13.65 7.92 -3.51
N PRO A 29 12.77 8.92 -3.66
CA PRO A 29 13.03 10.28 -3.20
C PRO A 29 13.31 10.32 -1.69
N SER A 30 14.19 11.22 -1.25
CA SER A 30 14.55 11.36 0.18
C SER A 30 13.39 11.82 1.07
N ASP A 31 12.35 12.41 0.48
CA ASP A 31 11.11 12.87 1.11
C ASP A 31 9.96 11.84 1.00
N PHE A 32 10.25 10.63 0.52
CA PHE A 32 9.25 9.58 0.37
C PHE A 32 8.66 9.15 1.72
N SER A 33 7.32 9.16 1.80
CA SER A 33 6.56 8.67 2.95
C SER A 33 5.68 7.50 2.50
N MET A 34 5.98 6.31 3.02
CA MET A 34 5.17 5.12 2.76
C MET A 34 3.71 5.34 3.17
N LYS A 35 3.49 6.05 4.27
CA LYS A 35 2.14 6.40 4.73
C LYS A 35 1.36 7.19 3.67
N ASN A 36 1.98 8.22 3.08
CA ASN A 36 1.33 9.04 2.07
C ASN A 36 1.03 8.21 0.81
N LYS A 37 1.96 7.33 0.41
CA LYS A 37 1.77 6.43 -0.73
C LYS A 37 0.60 5.48 -0.51
N VAL A 38 0.49 4.89 0.69
CA VAL A 38 -0.64 4.02 1.06
C VAL A 38 -1.95 4.79 1.11
N GLU A 39 -1.98 6.01 1.67
CA GLU A 39 -3.17 6.87 1.67
C GLU A 39 -3.61 7.22 0.24
N GLU A 40 -2.67 7.51 -0.66
CA GLU A 40 -2.94 7.79 -2.07
C GLU A 40 -3.54 6.58 -2.77
N ILE A 41 -2.93 5.40 -2.63
CA ILE A 41 -3.43 4.13 -3.21
C ILE A 41 -4.85 3.85 -2.72
N LEU A 42 -5.10 3.97 -1.42
CA LEU A 42 -6.43 3.75 -0.84
C LEU A 42 -7.45 4.77 -1.34
N SER A 43 -7.05 6.02 -1.53
CA SER A 43 -7.93 7.09 -2.02
C SER A 43 -8.26 6.89 -3.50
N GLN A 44 -7.27 6.53 -4.33
CA GLN A 44 -7.46 6.23 -5.75
C GLN A 44 -8.40 5.04 -5.98
N GLY A 45 -8.29 4.00 -5.14
CA GLY A 45 -9.16 2.83 -5.21
C GLY A 45 -10.53 3.01 -4.53
N GLY A 46 -10.80 4.15 -3.90
CA GLY A 46 -12.04 4.37 -3.13
C GLY A 46 -12.15 3.48 -1.88
N PHE A 47 -11.02 2.97 -1.38
CA PHE A 47 -10.94 2.10 -0.19
C PHE A 47 -10.57 2.87 1.08
N ALA A 48 -10.20 4.14 1.00
CA ALA A 48 -9.79 4.96 2.14
C ALA A 48 -10.82 5.00 3.28
N ASP A 49 -12.11 5.08 2.92
CA ASP A 49 -13.23 5.12 3.86
C ASP A 49 -13.98 3.78 3.99
N LYS A 50 -13.65 2.79 3.15
CA LYS A 50 -14.22 1.45 3.25
C LYS A 50 -13.66 0.74 4.47
N ARG A 51 -14.54 0.11 5.26
CA ARG A 51 -14.14 -0.73 6.39
C ARG A 51 -13.99 -2.16 5.88
N ALA A 52 -12.93 -2.86 6.29
CA ALA A 52 -12.71 -4.27 5.92
C ALA A 52 -13.92 -5.19 6.17
N ARG A 53 -14.77 -4.87 7.16
CA ARG A 53 -16.00 -5.62 7.46
C ARG A 53 -17.03 -5.58 6.32
N VAL A 54 -17.08 -4.50 5.55
CA VAL A 54 -18.05 -4.32 4.46
C VAL A 54 -17.47 -4.65 3.09
N MET A 55 -16.20 -5.04 3.03
CA MET A 55 -15.54 -5.46 1.80
C MET A 55 -15.75 -6.96 1.59
N ASP A 56 -16.02 -7.35 0.34
CA ASP A 56 -16.05 -8.74 -0.10
C ASP A 56 -14.70 -9.18 -0.69
N ILE A 57 -14.65 -10.41 -1.19
CA ILE A 57 -13.43 -11.00 -1.76
C ILE A 57 -12.95 -10.20 -2.98
N ASP A 58 -13.87 -9.72 -3.83
CA ASP A 58 -13.52 -8.98 -5.04
C ASP A 58 -12.95 -7.60 -4.69
N ASP A 59 -13.49 -6.94 -3.68
CA ASP A 59 -12.94 -5.71 -3.10
C ASP A 59 -11.50 -5.92 -2.59
N PHE A 60 -11.22 -7.04 -1.92
CA PHE A 60 -9.86 -7.37 -1.48
C PHE A 60 -8.91 -7.69 -2.64
N LEU A 61 -9.38 -8.40 -3.67
CA LEU A 61 -8.58 -8.69 -4.87
C LEU A 61 -8.26 -7.42 -5.66
N ALA A 62 -9.23 -6.52 -5.80
CA ALA A 62 -9.03 -5.22 -6.42
C ALA A 62 -8.03 -4.37 -5.63
N LEU A 63 -8.14 -4.36 -4.30
CA LEU A 63 -7.19 -3.68 -3.42
C LEU A 63 -5.78 -4.24 -3.58
N LEU A 64 -5.63 -5.57 -3.53
CA LEU A 64 -4.33 -6.24 -3.70
C LEU A 64 -3.71 -5.94 -5.08
N SER A 65 -4.52 -5.98 -6.13
CA SER A 65 -4.08 -5.60 -7.47
C SER A 65 -3.61 -4.15 -7.53
N LEU A 66 -4.31 -3.24 -6.85
CA LEU A 66 -3.96 -1.82 -6.82
C LEU A 66 -2.62 -1.56 -6.10
N PHE A 67 -2.38 -2.26 -4.98
CA PHE A 67 -1.09 -2.23 -4.28
C PHE A 67 0.04 -2.79 -5.16
N ASN A 68 -0.17 -3.95 -5.79
CA ASN A 68 0.83 -4.58 -6.66
C ASN A 68 1.18 -3.71 -7.88
N SER A 69 0.18 -3.10 -8.52
CA SER A 69 0.42 -2.17 -9.65
C SER A 69 1.20 -0.91 -9.25
N ASN A 70 1.24 -0.58 -7.95
CA ASN A 70 2.02 0.51 -7.39
C ASN A 70 3.38 0.06 -6.81
N GLY A 71 3.78 -1.21 -7.00
CA GLY A 71 5.04 -1.77 -6.50
C GLY A 71 5.06 -2.04 -4.99
N VAL A 72 3.90 -2.01 -4.34
CA VAL A 72 3.78 -2.25 -2.89
C VAL A 72 3.30 -3.68 -2.67
N HIS A 73 4.13 -4.48 -2.01
CA HIS A 73 3.88 -5.90 -1.77
C HIS A 73 3.82 -6.24 -0.27
N PHE A 74 2.94 -7.15 0.11
CA PHE A 74 2.70 -7.58 1.50
C PHE A 74 3.55 -8.82 1.93
N SER A 75 4.64 -9.12 1.24
CA SER A 75 5.48 -10.33 1.42
C SER A 75 6.51 -10.25 2.53
#